data_AF-A0A2P6FQE0-F1
#
_entry.id   AF-A0A2P6FQE0-F1
#
_cell.length_a   1.000
_cell.length_b   1.000
_cell.length_c   1.000
_cell.angle_alpha   90.00
_cell.angle_beta   90.00
_cell.angle_gamma   90.00
#
_symmetry.space_group_name_H-M   'P 1'
#
loop_
_entity.id
_entity.type
_entity.pdbx_description
1 polymer ?
#
loop_
_entity_poly.entity_id
_entity_poly.type
_entity_poly.pdbx_seq_one_letter_code
_entity_poly.pdbx_strand_id
1 'polypeptide(L)'
;MTAIKKYRILESKGLWIDKKETSPKEVIVSFGKSSIIISDDDAVPLDHWNFNSIMVTHKNLTRTTFGLGLDREEELIIHDEEMIEAITMICEQGKISKEPVLKFSHLIKSLALLLTILFIFSVPTILRLITLDIIKPGYETIFVRSLLEKENLVENICTKQNKTEELENEIVRAFALKTRIDISITKSSLLSPLILPGGLIVIPFNWFKQKESRKKFEKLLKLTLKSFEKRLVFIRFLKEQKLYTLFTYILGFEANFDLTLENYYVPNDPKILDTKNVLNISDEQWVNIRNSCLN
;
A
#
# COMPACT_ATOMS: atom_id res chain seq x y z
N MET A 1 3.05 39.89 -19.99
CA MET A 1 3.52 41.30 -20.06
C MET A 1 4.92 41.22 -20.62
N THR A 2 5.09 41.50 -21.90
CA THR A 2 6.41 41.44 -22.53
C THR A 2 6.51 42.58 -23.55
N ALA A 3 7.62 43.33 -23.42
CA ALA A 3 8.20 44.40 -24.25
C ALA A 3 7.21 45.32 -24.99
N ILE A 4 6.97 46.57 -24.58
CA ILE A 4 7.91 47.56 -24.05
C ILE A 4 7.15 48.46 -23.07
N LYS A 5 7.55 48.51 -21.79
CA LYS A 5 6.89 49.38 -20.78
C LYS A 5 6.95 50.89 -21.09
N LYS A 6 7.78 51.28 -22.06
CA LYS A 6 8.04 52.67 -22.46
C LYS A 6 6.99 53.23 -23.47
N TYR A 7 6.29 52.37 -24.21
CA TYR A 7 5.41 52.80 -25.31
C TYR A 7 3.97 52.31 -25.13
N ARG A 8 3.00 53.18 -25.46
CA ARG A 8 1.57 52.82 -25.50
C ARG A 8 1.24 51.95 -26.72
N ILE A 9 1.90 52.25 -27.84
CA ILE A 9 1.85 51.53 -29.13
C ILE A 9 3.25 51.68 -29.73
N LEU A 10 3.83 50.61 -30.28
CA LEU A 10 5.05 50.66 -31.08
C LEU A 10 4.73 50.16 -32.49
N GLU A 11 4.92 51.04 -33.47
CA GLU A 11 4.64 50.81 -34.89
C GLU A 11 5.77 51.39 -35.74
N SER A 12 6.13 50.70 -36.81
CA SER A 12 7.12 51.20 -37.77
C SER A 12 6.78 50.73 -39.18
N LYS A 13 7.33 51.43 -40.18
CA LYS A 13 7.34 50.91 -41.54
C LYS A 13 8.34 49.77 -41.70
N GLY A 14 8.04 48.86 -42.61
CA GLY A 14 8.92 47.78 -43.03
C GLY A 14 8.68 47.40 -44.49
N LEU A 15 9.55 46.55 -45.02
CA LEU A 15 9.35 45.88 -46.30
C LEU A 15 9.14 44.39 -46.04
N TRP A 16 8.00 43.87 -46.48
CA TRP A 16 7.66 42.47 -46.34
C TRP A 16 7.77 41.74 -47.67
N ILE A 17 8.41 40.57 -47.65
CA ILE A 17 8.60 39.68 -48.78
C ILE A 17 7.94 38.36 -48.39
N ASP A 18 6.85 38.00 -49.08
CA ASP A 18 6.10 36.76 -48.83
C ASP A 18 6.93 35.52 -49.23
N LYS A 19 7.52 35.56 -50.43
CA LYS A 19 8.43 34.53 -50.96
C LYS A 19 9.58 35.18 -51.71
N LYS A 20 10.73 34.50 -51.82
CA LYS A 20 11.97 35.02 -52.43
C LYS A 20 11.81 35.65 -53.82
N GLU A 21 10.79 35.27 -54.59
CA GLU A 21 10.51 35.77 -55.94
C GLU A 21 9.48 36.92 -55.98
N THR A 22 8.99 37.37 -54.82
CA THR A 22 7.95 38.39 -54.71
C THR A 22 8.57 39.79 -54.60
N SER A 23 7.96 40.78 -55.24
CA SER A 23 8.33 42.18 -55.03
C SER A 23 8.08 42.59 -53.56
N PRO A 24 9.05 43.26 -52.88
CA PRO A 24 8.84 43.74 -51.52
C PRO A 24 7.64 44.68 -51.45
N LYS A 25 6.77 44.46 -50.46
CA LYS A 25 5.62 45.32 -50.18
C LYS A 25 5.94 46.23 -49.00
N GLU A 26 5.61 47.51 -49.12
CA GLU A 26 5.60 48.40 -47.96
C GLU A 26 4.50 47.95 -46.99
N VAL A 27 4.87 47.83 -45.72
CA VAL A 27 3.98 47.37 -44.66
C VAL A 27 4.16 48.20 -43.40
N ILE A 28 3.13 48.18 -42.56
CA ILE A 28 3.17 48.68 -41.19
C ILE A 28 3.33 47.47 -40.27
N VAL A 29 4.34 47.52 -39.41
CA VAL A 29 4.61 46.51 -38.39
C VAL A 29 4.19 47.06 -37.04
N SER A 30 3.26 46.40 -36.37
CA SER A 30 2.75 46.80 -35.06
C SER A 30 3.00 45.73 -34.00
N PHE A 31 3.29 46.18 -32.78
CA PHE A 31 3.47 45.31 -31.64
C PHE A 31 2.14 44.91 -31.01
N GLY A 32 1.84 43.61 -31.07
CA GLY A 32 0.77 42.96 -30.32
C GLY A 32 1.23 42.47 -28.95
N LYS A 33 0.33 41.76 -28.24
CA LYS A 33 0.59 41.26 -26.88
C LYS A 33 1.67 40.17 -26.82
N SER A 34 1.80 39.35 -27.85
CA SER A 34 2.70 38.18 -27.91
C SER A 34 3.26 37.93 -29.32
N SER A 35 3.31 38.99 -30.13
CA SER A 35 3.49 38.90 -31.57
C SER A 35 3.69 40.27 -32.21
N ILE A 36 4.22 40.31 -33.43
CA ILE A 36 4.06 41.44 -34.33
C ILE A 36 2.92 41.16 -35.32
N ILE A 37 2.17 42.20 -35.68
CA ILE A 37 1.19 42.17 -36.77
C ILE A 37 1.79 42.96 -37.94
N ILE A 38 1.76 42.36 -39.13
CA ILE A 38 2.20 42.98 -40.37
C ILE A 38 0.94 43.34 -41.16
N SER A 39 0.75 44.61 -41.48
CA SER A 39 -0.42 45.11 -42.22
C SER A 39 0.00 45.96 -43.42
N ASP A 40 -0.89 46.12 -44.40
CA ASP A 40 -0.69 47.08 -45.48
C ASP A 40 -0.94 48.53 -45.03
N ASP A 41 -0.84 49.48 -45.97
CA ASP A 41 -1.05 50.92 -45.73
C ASP A 41 -2.50 51.26 -45.33
N ASP A 42 -3.47 50.42 -45.69
CA ASP A 42 -4.89 50.55 -45.31
C ASP A 42 -5.19 49.87 -43.96
N ALA A 43 -4.14 49.47 -43.23
CA ALA A 43 -4.19 48.76 -41.94
C ALA A 43 -4.91 47.39 -42.01
N VAL A 44 -4.96 46.77 -43.19
CA VAL A 44 -5.45 45.41 -43.36
C VAL A 44 -4.32 44.45 -42.96
N PRO A 45 -4.55 43.53 -41.99
CA PRO A 45 -3.53 42.61 -41.55
C PRO A 45 -3.20 41.58 -42.65
N LEU A 46 -1.91 41.51 -43.01
CA LEU A 46 -1.36 40.58 -43.99
C LEU A 46 -0.89 39.28 -43.32
N ASP A 47 -0.14 39.39 -42.21
CA ASP A 47 0.28 38.23 -41.42
C ASP A 47 0.56 38.59 -39.95
N HIS A 48 0.74 37.56 -39.13
CA HIS A 48 0.99 37.65 -37.71
C HIS A 48 2.16 36.75 -37.31
N TRP A 49 3.21 37.34 -36.75
CA TRP A 49 4.40 36.59 -36.35
C TRP A 49 4.49 36.54 -34.83
N ASN A 50 4.51 35.32 -34.28
CA ASN A 50 4.72 35.11 -32.85
C ASN A 50 6.16 35.48 -32.48
N PHE A 51 6.37 36.21 -31.38
CA PHE A 51 7.72 36.60 -30.96
C PHE A 51 8.71 35.42 -30.84
N ASN A 52 8.22 34.25 -30.44
CA ASN A 52 9.06 33.04 -30.26
C ASN A 52 9.49 32.39 -31.59
N SER A 53 8.88 32.76 -32.71
CA SER A 53 9.24 32.23 -34.04
C SER A 53 10.11 33.17 -34.86
N ILE A 54 10.23 34.43 -34.44
CA ILE A 54 11.01 35.45 -35.14
C ILE A 54 12.50 35.22 -34.88
N MET A 55 13.29 35.27 -35.94
CA MET A 55 14.74 35.20 -35.88
C MET A 55 15.38 36.27 -36.77
N VAL A 56 16.52 36.79 -36.34
CA VAL A 56 17.35 37.69 -37.16
C VAL A 56 18.04 36.84 -38.22
N THR A 57 17.74 37.10 -39.50
CA THR A 57 18.36 36.41 -40.65
C THR A 57 19.57 37.18 -41.16
N HIS A 58 19.47 38.52 -41.20
CA HIS A 58 20.57 39.40 -41.58
C HIS A 58 20.49 40.72 -40.82
N LYS A 59 21.64 41.29 -40.44
CA LYS A 59 21.71 42.58 -39.74
C LYS A 59 22.84 43.42 -40.31
N ASN A 60 22.54 44.67 -40.65
CA ASN A 60 23.54 45.67 -41.04
C ASN A 60 23.35 46.96 -40.22
N LEU A 61 24.11 48.01 -40.54
CA LEU A 61 24.10 49.28 -39.78
C LEU A 61 22.80 50.08 -39.93
N THR A 62 21.99 49.84 -40.96
CA THR A 62 20.84 50.69 -41.31
C THR A 62 19.52 49.92 -41.50
N ARG A 63 19.56 48.59 -41.41
CA ARG A 63 18.39 47.70 -41.50
C ARG A 63 18.67 46.33 -40.87
N THR A 64 17.61 45.69 -40.40
CA THR A 64 17.62 44.29 -39.98
C THR A 64 16.54 43.52 -40.72
N THR A 65 16.90 42.35 -41.22
CA THR A 65 15.98 41.37 -41.80
C THR A 65 15.64 40.33 -40.75
N PHE A 66 14.35 40.15 -40.52
CA PHE A 66 13.77 39.13 -39.68
C PHE A 66 13.08 38.08 -40.55
N GLY A 67 13.06 36.83 -40.10
CA GLY A 67 12.34 35.74 -40.75
C GLY A 67 11.74 34.78 -39.73
N LEU A 68 11.07 33.74 -40.24
CA LEU A 68 10.40 32.72 -39.45
C LEU A 68 10.99 31.33 -39.71
N GLY A 69 11.80 30.81 -38.78
CA GLY A 69 12.29 29.42 -38.87
C GLY A 69 13.13 29.12 -40.12
N LEU A 70 13.45 27.83 -40.33
CA LEU A 70 14.03 27.35 -41.59
C LEU A 70 12.95 26.96 -42.63
N ASP A 71 11.69 26.93 -42.22
CA ASP A 71 10.58 26.36 -43.00
C ASP A 71 9.68 27.42 -43.68
N ARG A 72 9.82 28.71 -43.35
CA ARG A 72 9.12 29.80 -44.04
C ARG A 72 10.12 30.71 -44.74
N GLU A 73 9.76 31.10 -45.96
CA GLU A 73 10.60 31.94 -46.83
C GLU A 73 10.32 33.44 -46.68
N GLU A 74 9.45 33.80 -45.74
CA GLU A 74 9.04 35.18 -45.55
C GLU A 74 10.12 35.99 -44.83
N GLU A 75 10.32 37.20 -45.32
CA GLU A 75 11.30 38.13 -44.78
C GLU A 75 10.63 39.47 -44.48
N LEU A 76 11.01 40.05 -43.34
CA LEU A 76 10.59 41.37 -42.90
C LEU A 76 11.82 42.24 -42.68
N ILE A 77 11.98 43.26 -43.50
CA ILE A 77 13.10 44.19 -43.45
C ILE A 77 12.64 45.47 -42.75
N ILE A 78 13.31 45.84 -41.66
CA ILE A 78 12.98 47.01 -40.85
C ILE A 78 14.21 47.92 -40.81
N HIS A 79 13.97 49.24 -40.92
CA HIS A 79 15.00 50.29 -40.85
C HIS A 79 14.96 51.09 -39.56
N ASP A 80 13.85 51.05 -38.84
CA ASP A 80 13.67 51.79 -37.59
C ASP A 80 14.46 51.16 -36.44
N GLU A 81 15.40 51.92 -35.87
CA GLU A 81 16.31 51.41 -34.83
C GLU A 81 15.57 50.97 -33.56
N GLU A 82 14.55 51.70 -33.13
CA GLU A 82 13.77 51.37 -31.92
C GLU A 82 12.98 50.07 -32.12
N MET A 83 12.38 49.88 -33.30
CA MET A 83 11.68 48.65 -33.66
C MET A 83 12.64 47.45 -33.76
N ILE A 84 13.81 47.65 -34.37
CA ILE A 84 14.84 46.59 -34.46
C ILE A 84 15.29 46.17 -33.07
N GLU A 85 15.59 47.12 -32.19
CA GLU A 85 16.01 46.86 -30.81
C GLU A 85 14.93 46.10 -30.05
N ALA A 86 13.67 46.54 -30.17
CA ALA A 86 12.51 45.91 -29.54
C ALA A 86 12.34 44.42 -29.93
N ILE A 87 12.33 44.13 -31.23
CA ILE A 87 12.16 42.75 -31.73
C ILE A 87 13.37 41.91 -31.30
N THR A 88 14.59 42.44 -31.45
CA THR A 88 15.82 41.73 -31.07
C THR A 88 15.82 41.36 -29.58
N MET A 89 15.48 42.30 -28.70
CA MET A 89 15.43 42.09 -27.25
C MET A 89 14.48 40.93 -26.88
N ILE A 90 13.34 40.82 -27.54
CA ILE A 90 12.35 39.78 -27.25
C ILE A 90 12.82 38.44 -27.80
N CYS A 91 13.39 38.41 -29.00
CA CYS A 91 14.02 37.22 -29.57
C CYS A 91 15.14 36.68 -28.66
N GLU A 92 15.93 37.54 -28.02
CA GLU A 92 16.97 37.14 -27.07
C GLU A 92 16.41 36.64 -25.75
N GLN A 93 15.36 37.28 -25.20
CA GLN A 93 14.68 36.79 -23.99
C GLN A 93 13.95 35.45 -24.21
N GLY A 94 13.41 35.21 -25.40
CA GLY A 94 12.80 33.93 -25.78
C GLY A 94 13.79 32.77 -25.86
N LYS A 95 15.10 33.04 -25.96
CA LYS A 95 16.18 32.03 -25.96
C LYS A 95 16.56 31.53 -24.56
N ILE A 96 15.88 31.96 -23.49
CA ILE A 96 16.15 31.48 -22.13
C ILE A 96 15.82 29.99 -22.02
N SER A 97 16.89 29.21 -22.23
CA SER A 97 17.25 27.90 -21.68
C SER A 97 16.14 26.86 -21.55
N LYS A 98 16.08 25.93 -22.52
CA LYS A 98 15.68 24.55 -22.26
C LYS A 98 16.77 23.86 -21.43
N GLU A 99 17.01 24.29 -20.19
CA GLU A 99 17.83 23.49 -19.28
C GLU A 99 17.00 22.30 -18.77
N PRO A 100 17.48 21.05 -18.94
CA PRO A 100 16.70 19.90 -18.54
C PRO A 100 16.72 19.82 -17.01
N VAL A 101 15.53 19.75 -16.42
CA VAL A 101 15.27 19.62 -14.98
C VAL A 101 15.69 18.23 -14.47
N LEU A 102 16.98 17.87 -14.59
CA LEU A 102 17.49 16.51 -14.35
C LEU A 102 18.12 16.34 -12.96
N LYS A 103 18.54 17.41 -12.27
CA LYS A 103 19.29 17.30 -11.01
C LYS A 103 18.47 16.77 -9.82
N PHE A 104 17.16 17.03 -9.76
CA PHE A 104 16.30 16.49 -8.69
C PHE A 104 15.66 15.14 -9.01
N SER A 105 15.77 14.66 -10.26
CA SER A 105 15.13 13.41 -10.67
C SER A 105 15.69 12.19 -9.93
N HIS A 106 17.00 12.16 -9.65
CA HIS A 106 17.64 11.08 -8.90
C HIS A 106 17.23 11.06 -7.43
N LEU A 107 17.08 12.24 -6.80
CA LEU A 107 16.63 12.36 -5.42
C LEU A 107 15.17 11.91 -5.25
N ILE A 108 14.30 12.27 -6.19
CA ILE A 108 12.89 11.82 -6.20
C ILE A 108 12.82 10.30 -6.40
N LYS A 109 13.62 9.75 -7.34
CA LYS A 109 13.69 8.29 -7.57
C LYS A 109 14.21 7.55 -6.34
N SER A 110 15.25 8.04 -5.67
CA SER A 110 15.78 7.41 -4.46
C SER A 110 14.80 7.46 -3.31
N LEU A 111 14.08 8.59 -3.14
CA LEU A 111 13.05 8.73 -2.11
C LEU A 111 11.87 7.79 -2.37
N ALA A 112 11.40 7.73 -3.62
CA ALA A 112 10.33 6.81 -4.01
C ALA A 112 10.72 5.35 -3.77
N LEU A 113 11.95 4.95 -4.13
CA LEU A 113 12.47 3.62 -3.88
C LEU A 113 12.51 3.28 -2.38
N LEU A 114 12.99 4.22 -1.55
CA LEU A 114 13.04 4.05 -0.10
C LEU A 114 11.65 3.84 0.49
N LEU A 115 10.67 4.66 0.09
CA LEU A 115 9.29 4.54 0.55
C LEU A 115 8.66 3.21 0.12
N THR A 116 8.92 2.75 -1.10
CA THR A 116 8.43 1.45 -1.57
C THR A 116 9.04 0.30 -0.77
N ILE A 117 10.34 0.34 -0.47
CA ILE A 117 10.99 -0.69 0.38
C ILE A 117 10.38 -0.70 1.77
N LEU A 118 10.20 0.47 2.38
CA LEU A 118 9.60 0.60 3.71
C LEU A 118 8.15 0.06 3.72
N PHE A 119 7.38 0.36 2.68
CA PHE A 119 6.02 -0.15 2.51
C PHE A 119 6.01 -1.69 2.42
N ILE A 120 6.81 -2.28 1.53
CA ILE A 120 6.88 -3.73 1.35
C ILE A 120 7.27 -4.45 2.66
N PHE A 121 8.20 -3.88 3.43
CA PHE A 121 8.65 -4.49 4.68
C PHE A 121 7.64 -4.31 5.83
N SER A 122 6.90 -3.21 5.84
CA SER A 122 5.97 -2.89 6.94
C SER A 122 4.60 -3.52 6.78
N VAL A 123 4.09 -3.65 5.54
CA VAL A 123 2.75 -4.17 5.24
C VAL A 123 2.45 -5.52 5.90
N PRO A 124 3.32 -6.55 5.84
CA PRO A 124 3.05 -7.83 6.50
C PRO A 124 2.78 -7.71 8.00
N THR A 125 3.55 -6.87 8.68
CA THR A 125 3.43 -6.65 10.12
C THR A 125 2.16 -5.86 10.44
N ILE A 126 1.87 -4.81 9.66
CA ILE A 126 0.67 -3.99 9.82
C ILE A 126 -0.60 -4.82 9.62
N LEU A 127 -0.69 -5.61 8.55
CA LEU A 127 -1.86 -6.46 8.28
C LEU A 127 -2.13 -7.40 9.46
N ARG A 128 -1.09 -8.08 9.97
CA ARG A 128 -1.22 -8.98 11.12
C ARG A 128 -1.66 -8.25 12.39
N LEU A 129 -1.13 -7.06 12.66
CA LEU A 129 -1.52 -6.25 13.83
C LEU A 129 -2.98 -5.80 13.75
N ILE A 130 -3.43 -5.35 12.58
CA ILE A 130 -4.83 -4.95 12.37
C ILE A 130 -5.75 -6.17 12.54
N THR A 131 -5.43 -7.31 11.92
CA THR A 131 -6.23 -8.54 12.09
C THR A 131 -6.27 -9.01 13.56
N LEU A 132 -5.16 -8.89 14.28
CA LEU A 132 -5.05 -9.22 15.71
C LEU A 132 -5.96 -8.34 16.58
N ASP A 133 -6.16 -7.08 16.19
CA ASP A 133 -7.04 -6.13 16.88
C ASP A 133 -8.53 -6.36 16.55
N ILE A 134 -8.83 -6.65 15.28
CA ILE A 134 -10.19 -6.99 14.81
C ILE A 134 -10.69 -8.25 15.52
N ILE A 135 -9.92 -9.34 15.47
CA ILE A 135 -10.28 -10.60 16.14
C ILE A 135 -9.84 -10.50 17.59
N LYS A 136 -10.71 -9.98 18.45
CA LYS A 136 -10.45 -9.87 19.89
C LYS A 136 -10.29 -11.26 20.52
N PRO A 137 -9.57 -11.40 21.65
CA PRO A 137 -9.28 -12.69 22.28
C PRO A 137 -10.50 -13.59 22.51
N GLY A 138 -11.66 -13.01 22.85
CA GLY A 138 -12.90 -13.78 23.11
C GLY A 138 -13.55 -14.39 21.87
N TYR A 139 -13.19 -13.93 20.67
CA TYR A 139 -13.75 -14.42 19.41
C TYR A 139 -12.82 -15.39 18.67
N GLU A 140 -11.59 -15.56 19.11
CA GLU A 140 -10.62 -16.45 18.47
C GLU A 140 -11.12 -17.91 18.40
N THR A 141 -11.70 -18.42 19.50
CA THR A 141 -12.23 -19.78 19.56
C THR A 141 -13.40 -19.98 18.60
N ILE A 142 -14.31 -19.01 18.52
CA ILE A 142 -15.45 -19.03 17.60
C ILE A 142 -14.95 -19.04 16.15
N PHE A 143 -14.00 -18.16 15.86
CA PHE A 143 -13.38 -18.04 14.55
C PHE A 143 -12.71 -19.36 14.13
N VAL A 144 -11.85 -19.94 14.96
CA VAL A 144 -11.16 -21.19 14.65
C VAL A 144 -12.12 -22.37 14.55
N ARG A 145 -13.14 -22.46 15.43
CA ARG A 145 -14.15 -23.52 15.37
C ARG A 145 -14.90 -23.48 14.04
N SER A 146 -15.27 -22.30 13.58
CA SER A 146 -15.92 -22.14 12.27
C SER A 146 -15.04 -22.63 11.11
N LEU A 147 -13.72 -22.46 11.22
CA LEU A 147 -12.77 -22.94 10.23
C LEU A 147 -12.61 -24.47 10.27
N LEU A 148 -12.55 -25.06 11.48
CA LEU A 148 -12.54 -26.52 11.65
C LEU A 148 -13.78 -27.18 11.06
N GLU A 149 -14.95 -26.56 11.25
CA GLU A 149 -16.23 -27.05 10.73
C GLU A 149 -16.31 -26.89 9.21
N LYS A 150 -15.90 -25.73 8.65
CA LYS A 150 -15.90 -25.47 7.19
C LYS A 150 -15.04 -26.47 6.43
N GLU A 151 -13.84 -26.75 6.94
CA GLU A 151 -12.84 -27.62 6.29
C GLU A 151 -12.94 -29.09 6.75
N ASN A 152 -13.91 -29.41 7.62
CA ASN A 152 -14.11 -30.74 8.20
C ASN A 152 -12.81 -31.37 8.77
N LEU A 153 -11.97 -30.54 9.42
CA LEU A 153 -10.63 -30.93 9.88
C LEU A 153 -10.66 -31.84 11.12
N VAL A 154 -11.72 -31.74 11.92
CA VAL A 154 -11.91 -32.53 13.15
C VAL A 154 -13.32 -33.09 13.17
N GLU A 155 -13.44 -34.39 12.87
CA GLU A 155 -14.70 -35.11 12.88
C GLU A 155 -15.00 -35.74 14.25
N ASN A 156 -16.22 -36.25 14.44
CA ASN A 156 -16.62 -37.08 15.58
C ASN A 156 -16.29 -36.47 16.96
N ILE A 157 -16.57 -35.17 17.12
CA ILE A 157 -16.46 -34.47 18.40
C ILE A 157 -17.50 -35.08 19.36
N CYS A 158 -17.05 -35.48 20.54
CA CYS A 158 -17.90 -36.03 21.58
C CYS A 158 -18.73 -34.93 22.25
N THR A 159 -19.95 -35.28 22.66
CA THR A 159 -20.82 -34.36 23.40
C THR A 159 -20.12 -33.90 24.68
N LYS A 160 -20.01 -32.59 24.87
CA LYS A 160 -19.37 -32.03 26.06
C LYS A 160 -20.23 -32.31 27.30
N GLN A 161 -19.61 -32.82 28.35
CA GLN A 161 -20.27 -33.11 29.63
C GLN A 161 -20.27 -31.86 30.53
N ASN A 162 -21.33 -31.67 31.32
CA ASN A 162 -21.45 -30.55 32.28
C ASN A 162 -20.23 -30.42 33.20
N LYS A 163 -19.66 -31.54 33.64
CA LYS A 163 -18.47 -31.54 34.51
C LYS A 163 -17.20 -31.06 33.81
N THR A 164 -17.10 -31.23 32.49
CA THR A 164 -16.00 -30.66 31.70
C THR A 164 -16.15 -29.13 31.62
N GLU A 165 -17.38 -28.63 31.43
CA GLU A 165 -17.65 -27.19 31.46
C GLU A 165 -17.39 -26.58 32.84
N GLU A 166 -17.70 -27.30 33.92
CA GLU A 166 -17.40 -26.88 35.28
C GLU A 166 -15.88 -26.72 35.49
N LEU A 167 -15.08 -27.69 35.03
CA LEU A 167 -13.63 -27.58 35.05
C LEU A 167 -13.12 -26.38 34.23
N GLU A 168 -13.66 -26.16 33.03
CA GLU A 168 -13.31 -24.97 32.23
C GLU A 168 -13.59 -23.67 33.00
N ASN A 169 -14.73 -23.59 33.68
CA ASN A 169 -15.11 -22.42 34.49
C ASN A 169 -14.24 -22.28 35.77
N GLU A 170 -13.80 -23.38 36.39
CA GLU A 170 -12.82 -23.35 37.48
C GLU A 170 -11.47 -22.82 37.01
N ILE A 171 -10.98 -23.27 35.85
CA ILE A 171 -9.72 -22.79 35.27
C ILE A 171 -9.80 -21.28 35.01
N VAL A 172 -10.90 -20.81 34.41
CA VAL A 172 -11.12 -19.38 34.15
C VAL A 172 -11.05 -18.57 35.45
N ARG A 173 -11.69 -19.04 36.53
CA ARG A 173 -11.68 -18.37 37.83
C ARG A 173 -10.29 -18.41 38.49
N ALA A 174 -9.64 -19.57 38.50
CA ALA A 174 -8.35 -19.78 39.15
C ALA A 174 -7.21 -18.95 38.53
N PHE A 175 -7.29 -18.70 37.22
CA PHE A 175 -6.28 -17.94 36.47
C PHE A 175 -6.74 -16.53 36.08
N ALA A 176 -7.92 -16.09 36.55
CA ALA A 176 -8.53 -14.79 36.21
C ALA A 176 -8.55 -14.52 34.68
N LEU A 177 -8.87 -15.55 33.90
CA LEU A 177 -8.88 -15.45 32.44
C LEU A 177 -10.05 -14.58 31.98
N LYS A 178 -9.80 -13.72 30.98
CA LYS A 178 -10.84 -12.88 30.37
C LYS A 178 -11.78 -13.66 29.45
N THR A 179 -11.41 -14.89 29.10
CA THR A 179 -12.10 -15.73 28.12
C THR A 179 -12.00 -17.19 28.54
N ARG A 180 -12.93 -18.00 28.05
CA ARG A 180 -13.00 -19.44 28.35
C ARG A 180 -11.93 -20.22 27.58
N ILE A 181 -11.33 -21.23 28.24
CA ILE A 181 -10.59 -22.31 27.58
C ILE A 181 -11.60 -23.39 27.19
N ASP A 182 -11.53 -23.85 25.95
CA ASP A 182 -12.47 -24.84 25.39
C ASP A 182 -11.76 -26.18 25.25
N ILE A 183 -12.22 -27.19 25.97
CA ILE A 183 -11.69 -28.56 25.90
C ILE A 183 -12.66 -29.39 25.06
N SER A 184 -12.22 -29.78 23.87
CA SER A 184 -12.95 -30.62 22.93
C SER A 184 -12.30 -31.98 22.84
N ILE A 185 -13.10 -33.04 22.94
CA ILE A 185 -12.62 -34.42 22.85
C ILE A 185 -13.23 -35.02 21.58
N THR A 186 -12.40 -35.71 20.81
CA THR A 186 -12.81 -36.29 19.51
C THR A 186 -12.45 -37.76 19.41
N LYS A 187 -13.27 -38.53 18.71
CA LYS A 187 -12.94 -39.92 18.32
C LYS A 187 -12.06 -40.00 17.06
N SER A 188 -11.74 -38.86 16.44
CA SER A 188 -10.90 -38.81 15.24
C SER A 188 -9.47 -39.27 15.53
N SER A 189 -8.82 -39.77 14.48
CA SER A 189 -7.45 -40.29 14.52
C SER A 189 -6.42 -39.15 14.46
N LEU A 190 -6.35 -38.33 15.51
CA LEU A 190 -5.27 -37.35 15.67
C LEU A 190 -4.04 -38.01 16.30
N LEU A 191 -2.85 -37.56 15.90
CA LEU A 191 -1.57 -38.10 16.39
C LEU A 191 -1.31 -37.72 17.86
N SER A 192 -1.60 -36.48 18.23
CA SER A 192 -1.48 -35.96 19.59
C SER A 192 -2.53 -34.86 19.83
N PRO A 193 -2.67 -34.36 21.07
CA PRO A 193 -3.54 -33.22 21.35
C PRO A 193 -3.10 -31.98 20.57
N LEU A 194 -4.06 -31.15 20.19
CA LEU A 194 -3.85 -29.88 19.51
C LEU A 194 -4.12 -28.72 20.48
N ILE A 195 -3.29 -27.67 20.44
CA ILE A 195 -3.62 -26.38 21.04
C ILE A 195 -3.84 -25.39 19.89
N LEU A 196 -5.07 -24.95 19.74
CA LEU A 196 -5.52 -24.03 18.72
C LEU A 196 -5.72 -22.60 19.29
N PRO A 197 -5.79 -21.58 18.42
CA PRO A 197 -6.04 -20.21 18.87
C PRO A 197 -7.33 -20.08 19.69
N GLY A 198 -7.40 -19.06 20.55
CA GLY A 198 -8.51 -18.90 21.49
C GLY A 198 -8.49 -19.82 22.71
N GLY A 199 -7.47 -20.67 22.86
CA GLY A 199 -7.39 -21.60 23.98
C GLY A 199 -8.26 -22.84 23.78
N LEU A 200 -8.54 -23.19 22.52
CA LEU A 200 -9.20 -24.43 22.14
C LEU A 200 -8.18 -25.59 22.19
N ILE A 201 -8.47 -26.58 23.01
CA ILE A 201 -7.70 -27.82 23.13
C ILE A 201 -8.52 -28.93 22.50
N VAL A 202 -7.97 -29.62 21.50
CA VAL A 202 -8.61 -30.79 20.89
C VAL A 202 -7.82 -32.04 21.26
N ILE A 203 -8.47 -33.00 21.89
CA ILE A 203 -7.82 -34.20 22.43
C ILE A 203 -8.43 -35.44 21.79
N PRO A 204 -7.64 -36.29 21.10
CA PRO A 204 -8.15 -37.55 20.61
C PRO A 204 -8.40 -38.52 21.78
N PHE A 205 -9.55 -39.18 21.75
CA PHE A 205 -10.01 -40.05 22.84
C PHE A 205 -9.03 -41.19 23.16
N ASN A 206 -8.35 -41.71 22.14
CA ASN A 206 -7.34 -42.76 22.29
C ASN A 206 -6.11 -42.30 23.12
N TRP A 207 -5.84 -41.00 23.20
CA TRP A 207 -4.69 -40.44 23.91
C TRP A 207 -4.80 -40.63 25.42
N PHE A 208 -6.02 -40.65 25.97
CA PHE A 208 -6.25 -40.92 27.38
C PHE A 208 -5.88 -42.36 27.80
N LYS A 209 -5.75 -43.30 26.86
CA LYS A 209 -5.35 -44.70 27.13
C LYS A 209 -3.86 -44.85 27.40
N GLN A 210 -3.05 -43.83 27.13
CA GLN A 210 -1.60 -43.87 27.34
C GLN A 210 -1.22 -43.86 28.83
N LYS A 211 -0.03 -44.37 29.14
CA LYS A 211 0.55 -44.26 30.50
C LYS A 211 0.74 -42.80 30.90
N GLU A 212 0.51 -42.51 32.18
CA GLU A 212 0.63 -41.18 32.79
C GLU A 212 -0.18 -40.08 32.10
N SER A 213 -1.30 -40.44 31.45
CA SER A 213 -2.15 -39.49 30.73
C SER A 213 -2.65 -38.32 31.59
N ARG A 214 -2.87 -38.52 32.90
CA ARG A 214 -3.22 -37.45 33.84
C ARG A 214 -2.12 -36.39 33.96
N LYS A 215 -0.89 -36.82 34.27
CA LYS A 215 0.27 -35.91 34.36
C LYS A 215 0.50 -35.19 33.03
N LYS A 216 0.38 -35.90 31.91
CA LYS A 216 0.50 -35.30 30.57
C LYS A 216 -0.61 -34.27 30.30
N PHE A 217 -1.82 -34.50 30.79
CA PHE A 217 -2.94 -33.57 30.63
C PHE A 217 -2.74 -32.31 31.47
N GLU A 218 -2.24 -32.43 32.70
CA GLU A 218 -1.85 -31.26 33.52
C GLU A 218 -0.75 -30.44 32.83
N LYS A 219 0.25 -31.12 32.25
CA LYS A 219 1.31 -30.49 31.44
C LYS A 219 0.73 -29.76 30.22
N LEU A 220 -0.20 -30.40 29.50
CA LEU A 220 -0.91 -29.82 28.36
C LEU A 220 -1.65 -28.55 28.76
N LEU A 221 -2.42 -28.60 29.85
CA LEU A 221 -3.19 -27.45 30.33
C LEU A 221 -2.29 -26.28 30.74
N LYS A 222 -1.18 -26.55 31.44
CA LYS A 222 -0.17 -25.53 31.77
C LYS A 222 0.41 -24.86 30.51
N LEU A 223 0.71 -25.66 29.49
CA LEU A 223 1.19 -25.14 28.21
C LEU A 223 0.15 -24.26 27.53
N THR A 224 -1.12 -24.69 27.51
CA THR A 224 -2.24 -23.92 26.95
C THR A 224 -2.41 -22.59 27.66
N LEU A 225 -2.44 -22.57 28.99
CA LEU A 225 -2.62 -21.34 29.77
C LEU A 225 -1.54 -20.30 29.46
N LYS A 226 -0.28 -20.74 29.36
CA LYS A 226 0.86 -19.88 29.03
C LYS A 226 0.82 -19.35 27.60
N SER A 227 0.44 -20.20 26.64
CA SER A 227 0.34 -19.78 25.24
C SER A 227 -0.87 -18.86 25.01
N PHE A 228 -1.92 -19.06 25.79
CA PHE A 228 -3.17 -18.31 25.77
C PHE A 228 -2.99 -16.86 26.25
N GLU A 229 -2.35 -16.64 27.41
CA GLU A 229 -2.16 -15.30 28.00
C GLU A 229 -1.49 -14.31 27.02
N LYS A 230 -0.55 -14.80 26.22
CA LYS A 230 0.22 -14.01 25.25
C LYS A 230 -0.31 -14.10 23.82
N ARG A 231 -1.47 -14.74 23.60
CA ARG A 231 -2.06 -15.00 22.27
C ARG A 231 -1.07 -15.61 21.27
N LEU A 232 -0.10 -16.40 21.76
CA LEU A 232 1.04 -16.86 20.94
C LEU A 232 0.58 -17.74 19.78
N VAL A 233 -0.44 -18.56 20.04
CA VAL A 233 -1.00 -19.49 19.06
C VAL A 233 -1.72 -18.71 17.94
N PHE A 234 -2.46 -17.66 18.28
CA PHE A 234 -3.13 -16.83 17.28
C PHE A 234 -2.15 -15.96 16.48
N ILE A 235 -1.13 -15.41 17.14
CA ILE A 235 -0.05 -14.68 16.44
C ILE A 235 0.67 -15.61 15.46
N ARG A 236 0.92 -16.87 15.84
CA ARG A 236 1.49 -17.88 14.94
C ARG A 236 0.55 -18.18 13.77
N PHE A 237 -0.74 -18.39 14.04
CA PHE A 237 -1.76 -18.59 13.02
C PHE A 237 -1.77 -17.47 11.97
N LEU A 238 -1.74 -16.20 12.39
CA LEU A 238 -1.67 -15.05 11.47
C LEU A 238 -0.36 -14.96 10.69
N LYS A 239 0.75 -15.52 11.20
CA LYS A 239 2.02 -15.59 10.48
C LYS A 239 1.99 -16.64 9.36
N GLU A 240 1.22 -17.71 9.54
CA GLU A 240 1.06 -18.79 8.56
C GLU A 240 0.14 -18.37 7.38
N GLN A 241 -0.64 -17.30 7.54
CA GLN A 241 -1.55 -16.81 6.50
C GLN A 241 -0.85 -16.03 5.40
N LYS A 242 -1.43 -16.13 4.19
CA LYS A 242 -1.05 -15.31 3.04
C LYS A 242 -1.47 -13.85 3.26
N LEU A 243 -0.66 -12.90 2.78
CA LEU A 243 -0.92 -11.47 2.96
C LEU A 243 -2.24 -11.03 2.33
N TYR A 244 -2.60 -11.60 1.17
CA TYR A 244 -3.87 -11.28 0.52
C TYR A 244 -5.06 -11.73 1.37
N THR A 245 -5.00 -12.87 2.05
CA THR A 245 -6.07 -13.36 2.93
C THR A 245 -6.33 -12.39 4.07
N LEU A 246 -5.27 -11.90 4.71
CA LEU A 246 -5.39 -10.91 5.79
C LEU A 246 -5.97 -9.60 5.27
N PHE A 247 -5.51 -9.15 4.09
CA PHE A 247 -6.01 -7.93 3.46
C PHE A 247 -7.49 -8.03 3.08
N THR A 248 -7.92 -9.12 2.43
CA THR A 248 -9.34 -9.32 2.06
C THR A 248 -10.23 -9.39 3.28
N TYR A 249 -9.78 -10.06 4.35
CA TYR A 249 -10.49 -10.11 5.62
C TYR A 249 -10.65 -8.72 6.26
N ILE A 250 -9.59 -7.91 6.29
CA ILE A 250 -9.64 -6.54 6.83
C ILE A 250 -10.62 -5.66 6.06
N LEU A 251 -10.74 -5.85 4.75
CA LEU A 251 -11.72 -5.15 3.91
C LEU A 251 -13.15 -5.65 4.06
N GLY A 252 -13.39 -6.71 4.84
CA GLY A 252 -14.72 -7.29 5.06
C GLY A 252 -15.19 -8.24 3.96
N PHE A 253 -14.29 -8.70 3.09
CA PHE A 253 -14.60 -9.73 2.09
C PHE A 253 -14.43 -11.14 2.67
N GLU A 254 -15.03 -12.14 2.01
CA GLU A 254 -14.77 -13.54 2.34
C GLU A 254 -13.28 -13.85 2.16
N ALA A 255 -12.67 -14.43 3.18
CA ALA A 255 -11.25 -14.74 3.22
C ALA A 255 -11.06 -16.21 3.57
N ASN A 256 -10.23 -16.90 2.78
CA ASN A 256 -9.89 -18.30 2.99
C ASN A 256 -8.62 -18.38 3.84
N PHE A 257 -8.83 -18.69 5.11
CA PHE A 257 -7.76 -18.93 6.07
C PHE A 257 -7.33 -20.38 6.02
N ASP A 258 -6.02 -20.61 6.03
CA ASP A 258 -5.44 -21.96 6.03
C ASP A 258 -5.14 -22.38 7.48
N LEU A 259 -5.69 -23.52 7.91
CA LEU A 259 -5.41 -24.11 9.23
C LEU A 259 -4.74 -25.48 9.11
N THR A 260 -3.41 -25.48 9.08
CA THR A 260 -2.62 -26.71 9.02
C THR A 260 -2.44 -27.30 10.42
N LEU A 261 -3.23 -28.33 10.77
CA LEU A 261 -3.23 -28.93 12.12
C LEU A 261 -1.83 -29.39 12.60
N GLU A 262 -0.95 -29.79 11.69
CA GLU A 262 0.42 -30.24 12.00
C GLU A 262 1.22 -29.21 12.81
N ASN A 263 0.96 -27.92 12.60
CA ASN A 263 1.65 -26.83 13.29
C ASN A 263 1.24 -26.67 14.77
N TYR A 264 0.13 -27.30 15.16
CA TYR A 264 -0.54 -27.12 16.45
C TYR A 264 -0.50 -28.36 17.34
N TYR A 265 0.10 -29.45 16.87
CA TYR A 265 0.30 -30.66 17.69
C TYR A 265 1.21 -30.38 18.88
N VAL A 266 0.78 -30.88 20.03
CA VAL A 266 1.57 -30.80 21.26
C VAL A 266 2.54 -31.98 21.28
N PRO A 267 3.84 -31.72 21.49
CA PRO A 267 4.83 -32.78 21.68
C PRO A 267 4.51 -33.64 22.90
N ASN A 268 4.91 -34.91 22.90
CA ASN A 268 4.63 -35.84 23.99
C ASN A 268 5.21 -35.43 25.36
N ASP A 269 6.30 -34.68 25.37
CA ASP A 269 6.88 -34.11 26.59
C ASP A 269 7.27 -32.63 26.36
N PRO A 270 6.33 -31.70 26.53
CA PRO A 270 6.61 -30.30 26.34
C PRO A 270 7.54 -29.81 27.46
N LYS A 271 8.63 -29.11 27.11
CA LYS A 271 9.48 -28.42 28.08
C LYS A 271 8.67 -27.33 28.78
N ILE A 272 8.22 -27.58 30.00
CA ILE A 272 7.49 -26.59 30.81
C ILE A 272 8.52 -25.77 31.59
N LEU A 273 8.55 -24.46 31.34
CA LEU A 273 9.20 -23.52 32.26
C LEU A 273 8.22 -23.20 33.39
N ASP A 274 8.69 -23.45 34.61
CA ASP A 274 8.07 -23.30 35.93
C ASP A 274 6.89 -22.31 36.00
N THR A 275 5.72 -22.79 36.40
CA THR A 275 4.56 -21.95 36.71
C THR A 275 4.16 -22.14 38.17
N LYS A 276 4.06 -21.04 38.91
CA LYS A 276 3.71 -21.01 40.35
C LYS A 276 2.30 -21.50 40.67
N ASN A 277 1.38 -21.46 39.71
CA ASN A 277 0.02 -21.94 39.89
C ASN A 277 -0.12 -23.34 39.28
N VAL A 278 -0.29 -24.33 40.16
CA VAL A 278 -0.58 -25.72 39.78
C VAL A 278 -2.09 -25.90 39.87
N LEU A 279 -2.77 -26.05 38.73
CA LEU A 279 -4.14 -26.54 38.76
C LEU A 279 -4.08 -28.04 39.07
N ASN A 280 -4.57 -28.43 40.25
CA ASN A 280 -4.68 -29.82 40.65
C ASN A 280 -6.05 -30.35 40.20
N ILE A 281 -6.06 -31.30 39.26
CA ILE A 281 -7.29 -31.89 38.75
C ILE A 281 -7.73 -32.96 39.73
N SER A 282 -8.98 -32.90 40.22
CA SER A 282 -9.51 -33.93 41.12
C SER A 282 -9.67 -35.28 40.40
N ASP A 283 -9.70 -36.37 41.18
CA ASP A 283 -9.89 -37.72 40.63
C ASP A 283 -11.23 -37.83 39.89
N GLU A 284 -12.27 -37.17 40.40
CA GLU A 284 -13.58 -37.12 39.75
C GLU A 284 -13.51 -36.40 38.40
N GLN A 285 -12.95 -35.17 38.36
CA GLN A 285 -12.78 -34.42 37.11
C GLN A 285 -12.00 -35.22 36.06
N TRP A 286 -10.93 -35.90 36.49
CA TRP A 286 -10.13 -36.74 35.62
C TRP A 286 -10.93 -37.91 35.01
N VAL A 287 -11.71 -38.62 35.83
CA VAL A 287 -12.55 -39.74 35.37
C VAL A 287 -13.59 -39.26 34.34
N ASN A 288 -14.22 -38.10 34.56
CA ASN A 288 -15.23 -37.58 33.63
C ASN A 288 -14.64 -37.19 32.28
N ILE A 289 -13.51 -36.46 32.26
CA ILE A 289 -12.81 -36.11 31.01
C ILE A 289 -12.41 -37.38 30.26
N ARG A 290 -11.80 -38.35 30.96
CA ARG A 290 -11.35 -39.60 30.36
C ARG A 290 -12.49 -40.40 29.74
N ASN A 291 -13.70 -40.28 30.26
CA ASN A 291 -14.88 -41.05 29.82
C ASN A 291 -15.84 -40.24 28.96
N SER A 292 -15.49 -39.02 28.53
CA SER A 292 -16.41 -38.11 27.84
C SER A 292 -16.96 -38.63 26.50
N CYS A 293 -16.34 -39.63 25.90
CA CYS A 293 -16.79 -40.25 24.64
C CYS A 293 -17.40 -41.65 24.80
N LEU A 294 -17.50 -42.15 26.05
CA LEU A 294 -18.04 -43.47 26.38
C LEU A 294 -19.53 -43.43 26.75
N ASN A 295 -20.03 -42.24 27.09
CA ASN A 295 -21.44 -42.00 27.38
C ASN A 295 -22.22 -41.63 26.11
#